data_AF-A0A804UKD6-F1
#
_entry.id   AF-A0A804UKD6-F1
#
_cell.length_a   1.000
_cell.length_b   1.000
_cell.length_c   1.000
_cell.angle_alpha   90.00
_cell.angle_beta   90.00
_cell.angle_gamma   90.00
#
_symmetry.space_group_name_H-M   'P 1'
#
loop_
_entity.id
_entity.type
_entity.pdbx_description
1 polymer ?
#
loop_
_entity_poly.entity_id
_entity_poly.type
_entity_poly.pdbx_seq_one_letter_code
_entity_poly.pdbx_strand_id
1 'polypeptide(L)'
;MSDLHPPEHQVVGHRTSASKLGPLIDGSSLFYKPLQAGDRGEHEVAFYEAFSAHAAPGEPHLHLVLDDLLAGFEAPCVADIKIGAITWPPSSPEPYIAKCLAKDRGTTSVLLGFRVSGVRVVGPEGAVWRMERPEVKAMDTVGVRRVLRRYVSSVADEGMDCALAAALYGGKGGVLSQLRELKAWFEEQTLFHFYLDLI
;
A
#
# COMPACT_ATOMS: atom_id res chain seq x y z
N MET A 1 -18.10 11.02 20.63
CA MET A 1 -16.71 10.62 20.35
C MET A 1 -16.82 9.47 19.38
N SER A 2 -16.24 9.57 18.19
CA SER A 2 -16.10 8.42 17.31
C SER A 2 -15.25 7.38 18.03
N ASP A 3 -15.72 6.14 18.11
CA ASP A 3 -14.99 5.04 18.74
C ASP A 3 -13.86 4.63 17.81
N LEU A 4 -12.70 5.29 17.95
CA LEU A 4 -11.52 4.97 17.16
C LEU A 4 -11.04 3.55 17.47
N HIS A 5 -10.94 2.71 16.45
CA HIS A 5 -10.46 1.33 16.60
C HIS A 5 -9.44 0.96 15.49
N PRO A 6 -8.60 -0.07 15.69
CA PRO A 6 -7.67 -0.51 14.66
C PRO A 6 -8.39 -0.99 13.38
N PRO A 7 -7.85 -0.73 12.18
CA PRO A 7 -8.41 -1.21 10.92
C PRO A 7 -8.28 -2.74 10.79
N GLU A 8 -9.40 -3.41 10.53
CA GLU A 8 -9.47 -4.89 10.52
C GLU A 8 -8.74 -5.54 9.34
N HIS A 9 -8.59 -4.80 8.24
CA HIS A 9 -8.15 -5.32 6.95
C HIS A 9 -6.74 -4.86 6.54
N GLN A 10 -6.00 -4.26 7.47
CA GLN A 10 -4.62 -3.81 7.23
C GLN A 10 -3.70 -4.99 6.85
N VAL A 11 -3.07 -4.88 5.67
CA VAL A 11 -2.13 -5.86 5.10
C VAL A 11 -0.66 -5.52 5.33
N VAL A 12 -0.31 -4.24 5.53
CA VAL A 12 1.06 -3.75 5.72
C VAL A 12 1.09 -2.67 6.80
N GLY A 13 2.26 -2.46 7.40
CA GLY A 13 2.48 -1.45 8.43
C GLY A 13 2.39 -2.02 9.85
N HIS A 14 2.59 -1.16 10.83
CA HIS A 14 2.46 -1.55 12.23
C HIS A 14 0.98 -1.52 12.62
N ARG A 15 0.52 -2.56 13.31
CA ARG A 15 -0.78 -2.56 13.97
C ARG A 15 -0.66 -1.89 15.34
N THR A 16 -1.74 -1.27 15.80
CA THR A 16 -1.81 -0.71 17.14
C THR A 16 -1.61 -1.81 18.17
N SER A 17 -0.68 -1.59 19.10
CA SER A 17 -0.40 -2.45 20.24
C SER A 17 -0.21 -1.61 21.49
N ALA A 18 -0.15 -2.24 22.67
CA ALA A 18 0.03 -1.55 23.95
C ALA A 18 1.26 -0.62 23.99
N SER A 19 2.28 -0.88 23.18
CA SER A 19 3.54 -0.10 23.14
C SER A 19 3.72 0.74 21.88
N LYS A 20 2.79 0.68 20.92
CA LYS A 20 2.95 1.33 19.62
C LYS A 20 1.62 1.72 19.02
N LEU A 21 1.44 3.02 18.78
CA LEU A 21 0.30 3.54 18.03
C LEU A 21 0.43 3.12 16.56
N GLY A 22 -0.56 2.37 16.08
CA GLY A 22 -0.77 2.08 14.67
C GLY A 22 -1.92 2.95 14.14
N PRO A 23 -2.37 2.70 12.90
CA PRO A 23 -3.50 3.41 12.35
C PRO A 23 -4.80 3.08 13.12
N LEU A 24 -5.73 4.02 13.07
CA LEU A 24 -7.08 3.90 13.61
C LEU A 24 -8.11 4.30 12.55
N ILE A 25 -9.34 3.82 12.69
CA ILE A 25 -10.50 4.24 11.88
C ILE A 25 -11.64 4.64 12.80
N ASP A 26 -12.54 5.52 12.33
CA ASP A 26 -13.70 5.99 13.10
C ASP A 26 -14.98 5.18 12.87
N GLY A 27 -14.92 4.15 12.02
CA GLY A 27 -16.06 3.31 11.65
C GLY A 27 -17.04 3.96 10.66
N SER A 28 -16.79 5.19 10.21
CA SER A 28 -17.64 5.89 9.23
C SER A 28 -16.95 6.06 7.87
N SER A 29 -15.82 6.77 7.82
CA SER A 29 -15.12 7.04 6.56
C SER A 29 -13.69 7.53 6.71
N LEU A 30 -13.16 7.69 7.93
CA LEU A 30 -11.84 8.29 8.12
C LEU A 30 -10.81 7.30 8.68
N PHE A 31 -9.60 7.40 8.14
CA PHE A 31 -8.40 6.67 8.51
C PHE A 31 -7.37 7.62 9.13
N TYR A 32 -6.97 7.34 10.35
CA TYR A 32 -6.02 8.11 11.14
C TYR A 32 -4.66 7.42 11.11
N LYS A 33 -3.75 7.88 10.23
CA LYS A 33 -2.39 7.35 10.11
C LYS A 33 -1.46 8.09 11.09
N PRO A 34 -0.85 7.42 12.09
CA PRO A 34 0.06 8.10 13.00
C PRO A 34 1.29 8.60 12.25
N LEU A 35 1.71 9.83 12.57
CA LEU A 35 2.91 10.43 11.98
C LEU A 35 4.15 9.62 12.37
N GLN A 36 4.96 9.27 11.38
CA GLN A 36 6.21 8.54 11.63
C GLN A 36 7.25 9.48 12.25
N ALA A 37 8.06 8.95 13.16
CA ALA A 37 9.15 9.71 13.79
C ALA A 37 10.20 10.20 12.77
N GLY A 38 10.79 11.36 13.09
CA GLY A 38 11.73 12.07 12.24
C GLY A 38 11.04 12.67 11.01
N ASP A 39 11.84 12.99 10.00
CA ASP A 39 11.41 13.72 8.80
C ASP A 39 10.36 12.96 7.96
N ARG A 40 10.13 11.67 8.22
CA ARG A 40 9.17 10.85 7.45
C ARG A 40 7.73 11.32 7.63
N GLY A 41 7.32 11.61 8.87
CA GLY A 41 5.98 12.13 9.12
C GLY A 41 5.80 13.54 8.53
N GLU A 42 6.83 14.37 8.64
CA GLU A 42 6.83 15.74 8.12
C GLU A 42 6.79 15.77 6.58
N HIS A 43 7.56 14.92 5.90
CA HIS A 43 7.51 14.79 4.44
C HIS A 43 6.15 14.29 3.95
N GLU A 44 5.52 13.36 4.67
CA GLU A 44 4.19 12.89 4.32
C GLU A 44 3.15 14.01 4.46
N VAL A 45 3.15 14.75 5.57
CA VAL A 45 2.26 15.91 5.76
C VAL A 45 2.48 16.95 4.66
N ALA A 46 3.73 17.34 4.42
CA ALA A 46 4.07 18.33 3.38
C ALA A 46 3.63 17.88 1.98
N PHE A 47 3.72 16.58 1.67
CA PHE A 47 3.20 16.05 0.42
C PHE A 47 1.68 16.22 0.31
N TYR A 48 0.93 15.80 1.33
CA TYR A 48 -0.53 15.93 1.32
C TYR A 48 -1.01 17.38 1.34
N GLU A 49 -0.30 18.27 2.03
CA GLU A 49 -0.57 19.72 2.02
C GLU A 49 -0.33 20.34 0.64
N ALA A 50 0.73 19.93 -0.06
CA ALA A 50 1.00 20.40 -1.41
C ALA A 50 0.05 19.82 -2.46
N PHE A 51 -0.39 18.57 -2.28
CA PHE A 51 -1.25 17.86 -3.23
C PHE A 51 -2.73 18.20 -3.07
N SER A 52 -3.17 18.47 -1.84
CA SER A 52 -4.57 18.80 -1.54
C SER A 52 -4.73 20.32 -1.53
N ALA A 53 -5.49 20.85 -2.50
CA ALA A 53 -5.80 22.29 -2.60
C ALA A 53 -6.50 22.90 -1.36
N HIS A 54 -6.82 22.10 -0.33
CA HIS A 54 -7.59 22.48 0.86
C HIS A 54 -6.99 21.97 2.18
N ALA A 55 -5.69 21.69 2.25
CA ALA A 55 -5.08 21.44 3.54
C ALA A 55 -5.07 22.74 4.35
N ALA A 56 -6.10 22.93 5.18
CA ALA A 56 -6.10 23.99 6.18
C ALA A 56 -5.00 23.66 7.21
N PRO A 57 -4.13 24.61 7.57
CA PRO A 57 -3.19 24.41 8.66
C PRO A 57 -3.99 24.26 9.96
N GLY A 58 -4.28 23.02 10.33
CA GLY A 58 -4.90 22.64 11.58
C GLY A 58 -3.87 22.47 12.68
N GLU A 59 -4.33 22.34 13.92
CA GLU A 59 -3.48 22.02 15.07
C GLU A 59 -2.61 20.79 14.77
N PRO A 60 -1.39 20.69 15.34
CA PRO A 60 -0.52 19.53 15.14
C PRO A 60 -1.21 18.28 15.66
N HIS A 61 -1.86 17.54 14.76
CA HIS A 61 -2.46 16.26 15.05
C HIS A 61 -1.38 15.19 15.02
N LEU A 62 -1.42 14.25 15.98
CA LEU A 62 -0.53 13.08 15.99
C LEU A 62 -0.76 12.13 14.80
N HIS A 63 -1.80 12.40 14.00
CA HIS A 63 -2.22 11.60 12.87
C HIS A 63 -2.45 12.49 11.64
N LEU A 64 -2.12 11.93 10.48
CA LEU A 64 -2.67 12.36 9.20
C LEU A 64 -4.05 11.71 9.04
N VAL A 65 -5.07 12.52 8.77
CA VAL A 65 -6.45 12.07 8.58
C VAL A 65 -6.72 11.93 7.08
N LEU A 66 -7.06 10.72 6.64
CA LEU A 66 -7.28 10.33 5.25
C LEU A 66 -8.66 9.68 5.10
N ASP A 67 -9.15 9.57 3.87
CA ASP A 67 -10.31 8.73 3.58
C ASP A 67 -9.97 7.25 3.82
N ASP A 68 -10.84 6.54 4.53
CA ASP A 68 -10.79 5.08 4.61
C ASP A 68 -11.30 4.48 3.30
N LEU A 69 -10.37 4.08 2.44
CA LEU A 69 -10.67 3.45 1.15
C LEU A 69 -11.45 2.12 1.27
N LEU A 70 -11.51 1.53 2.46
CA LEU A 70 -12.23 0.28 2.73
C LEU A 70 -13.57 0.51 3.44
N ALA A 71 -13.94 1.75 3.75
CA ALA A 71 -15.21 2.06 4.38
C ALA A 71 -16.40 1.52 3.55
N GLY A 72 -17.31 0.83 4.21
CA GLY A 72 -18.49 0.22 3.58
C GLY A 72 -18.26 -1.13 2.91
N PHE A 73 -17.03 -1.65 2.83
CA PHE A 73 -16.77 -3.00 2.36
C PHE A 73 -16.83 -4.02 3.50
N GLU A 74 -17.69 -5.02 3.39
CA GLU A 74 -17.82 -6.09 4.40
C GLU A 74 -16.61 -7.06 4.39
N ALA A 75 -16.11 -7.41 3.20
CA ALA A 75 -15.04 -8.39 3.05
C ALA A 75 -14.08 -8.04 1.89
N PRO A 76 -13.35 -6.92 1.98
CA PRO A 76 -12.53 -6.44 0.86
C PRO A 76 -11.27 -7.29 0.62
N CYS A 77 -10.98 -7.60 -0.64
CA CYS A 77 -9.64 -7.99 -1.05
C CYS A 77 -8.73 -6.74 -1.06
N VAL A 78 -7.51 -6.85 -0.54
CA VAL A 78 -6.57 -5.74 -0.41
C VAL A 78 -5.18 -6.19 -0.82
N ALA A 79 -4.50 -5.44 -1.67
CA ALA A 79 -3.12 -5.67 -2.04
C ALA A 79 -2.31 -4.36 -1.89
N ASP A 80 -1.18 -4.45 -1.18
CA ASP A 80 -0.19 -3.39 -1.10
C ASP A 80 0.95 -3.74 -2.07
N ILE A 81 1.16 -2.86 -3.05
CA ILE A 81 2.23 -2.98 -4.05
C ILE A 81 3.13 -1.76 -3.89
N LYS A 82 4.40 -2.03 -3.58
CA LYS A 82 5.42 -1.00 -3.44
C LYS A 82 6.12 -0.80 -4.79
N ILE A 83 5.94 0.38 -5.40
CA ILE A 83 6.40 0.75 -6.76
C ILE A 83 7.73 1.51 -6.77
N GLY A 84 8.79 0.84 -7.20
CA GLY A 84 10.10 1.46 -7.43
C GLY A 84 11.19 0.40 -7.52
N ALA A 85 12.13 0.60 -8.44
CA ALA A 85 13.35 -0.21 -8.52
C ALA A 85 14.36 0.14 -7.41
N ILE A 86 14.25 1.36 -6.87
CA ILE A 86 15.08 1.93 -5.81
C ILE A 86 14.15 2.51 -4.76
N THR A 87 14.38 2.20 -3.47
CA THR A 87 13.51 2.63 -2.37
C THR A 87 14.11 3.63 -1.40
N TRP A 88 15.34 4.11 -1.66
CA TRP A 88 16.00 5.15 -0.88
C TRP A 88 16.09 6.48 -1.67
N PRO A 89 15.88 7.64 -1.04
CA PRO A 89 16.17 8.92 -1.68
C PRO A 89 17.68 9.15 -1.88
N PRO A 90 18.08 9.95 -2.90
CA PRO A 90 19.48 10.15 -3.27
C PRO A 90 20.39 10.68 -2.15
N SER A 91 19.84 11.46 -1.21
CA SER A 91 20.54 12.07 -0.09
C SER A 91 20.59 11.20 1.19
N SER A 92 20.17 9.93 1.10
CA SER A 92 20.16 9.04 2.26
C SER A 92 21.58 8.67 2.73
N PRO A 93 21.82 8.45 4.04
CA PRO A 93 23.12 8.02 4.53
C PRO A 93 23.44 6.58 4.09
N GLU A 94 24.72 6.27 3.88
CA GLU A 94 25.20 4.98 3.35
C GLU A 94 24.66 3.74 4.07
N PRO A 95 24.57 3.69 5.42
CA PRO A 95 23.99 2.54 6.11
C PRO A 95 22.52 2.29 5.74
N TYR A 96 21.76 3.36 5.50
CA TYR A 96 20.37 3.26 5.07
C TYR A 96 20.29 2.80 3.61
N ILE A 97 21.11 3.38 2.72
CA ILE A 97 21.23 2.95 1.32
C ILE A 97 21.54 1.46 1.25
N ALA A 98 22.55 0.99 1.98
CA ALA A 98 22.95 -0.43 1.98
C ALA A 98 21.80 -1.35 2.42
N LYS A 99 21.03 -0.95 3.45
CA LYS A 99 19.86 -1.70 3.93
C LYS A 99 18.75 -1.75 2.87
N CYS A 100 18.43 -0.64 2.24
CA CYS A 100 17.39 -0.58 1.20
C CYS A 100 17.83 -1.35 -0.05
N LEU A 101 19.09 -1.19 -0.49
CA LEU A 101 19.66 -1.93 -1.61
C LEU A 101 19.64 -3.45 -1.38
N ALA A 102 20.01 -3.93 -0.19
CA ALA A 102 19.92 -5.34 0.15
C ALA A 102 18.49 -5.88 0.07
N LYS A 103 17.50 -5.09 0.52
CA LYS A 103 16.07 -5.42 0.42
C LYS A 103 15.58 -5.42 -1.03
N ASP A 104 15.94 -4.41 -1.80
CA ASP A 104 15.49 -4.25 -3.19
C ASP A 104 16.07 -5.36 -4.07
N ARG A 105 17.34 -5.74 -3.88
CA ARG A 105 17.97 -6.89 -4.55
C ARG A 105 17.41 -8.23 -4.12
N GLY A 106 16.96 -8.35 -2.87
CA GLY A 106 16.34 -9.57 -2.34
C GLY A 106 14.87 -9.74 -2.70
N THR A 107 14.28 -8.82 -3.47
CA THR A 107 12.86 -8.85 -3.87
C THR A 107 12.72 -8.60 -5.37
N THR A 108 11.49 -8.56 -5.87
CA THR A 108 11.22 -8.28 -7.29
C THR A 108 11.40 -6.81 -7.69
N SER A 109 11.70 -5.90 -6.74
CA SER A 109 11.80 -4.46 -7.02
C SER A 109 12.77 -4.15 -8.15
N VAL A 110 13.98 -4.71 -8.13
CA VAL A 110 14.99 -4.46 -9.17
C VAL A 110 14.56 -5.02 -10.53
N LEU A 111 13.88 -6.16 -10.56
CA LEU A 111 13.51 -6.86 -11.80
C LEU A 111 12.23 -6.35 -12.46
N LEU A 112 11.23 -6.00 -11.65
CA LEU A 112 9.89 -5.61 -12.12
C LEU A 112 9.60 -4.11 -11.95
N GLY A 113 10.46 -3.38 -11.22
CA GLY A 113 10.18 -2.02 -10.79
C GLY A 113 9.14 -1.94 -9.67
N PHE A 114 8.72 -3.07 -9.08
CA PHE A 114 7.81 -3.12 -7.95
C PHE A 114 7.92 -4.46 -7.19
N ARG A 115 7.29 -4.52 -6.01
CA ARG A 115 7.10 -5.76 -5.23
C ARG A 115 5.74 -5.76 -4.53
N VAL A 116 5.19 -6.94 -4.30
CA VAL A 116 4.06 -7.12 -3.38
C VAL A 116 4.59 -6.96 -1.95
N SER A 117 3.96 -6.12 -1.13
CA SER A 117 4.33 -5.92 0.28
C SER A 117 3.37 -6.60 1.25
N GLY A 118 2.14 -6.86 0.82
CA GLY A 118 1.12 -7.55 1.60
C GLY A 118 -0.12 -7.76 0.77
N VAL A 119 -0.85 -8.84 1.03
CA VAL A 119 -2.07 -9.17 0.29
C VAL A 119 -3.04 -9.94 1.18
N ARG A 120 -4.32 -9.63 1.03
CA ARG A 120 -5.48 -10.32 1.59
C ARG A 120 -6.45 -10.58 0.44
N VAL A 121 -6.83 -11.84 0.25
CA VAL A 121 -7.85 -12.25 -0.73
C VAL A 121 -8.94 -13.01 0.01
N VAL A 122 -10.19 -12.59 -0.18
CA VAL A 122 -11.37 -13.32 0.26
C VAL A 122 -11.78 -14.24 -0.88
N GLY A 123 -11.72 -15.55 -0.63
CA GLY A 123 -12.11 -16.58 -1.58
C GLY A 123 -13.58 -17.00 -1.45
N PRO A 124 -13.95 -18.12 -2.10
CA PRO A 124 -15.25 -18.75 -1.92
C PRO A 124 -15.61 -18.93 -0.44
N GLU A 125 -16.90 -18.82 -0.13
CA GLU A 125 -17.45 -19.07 1.21
C GLU A 125 -16.86 -18.17 2.31
N GLY A 126 -16.18 -17.07 1.96
CA GLY A 126 -15.58 -16.13 2.90
C GLY A 126 -14.20 -16.53 3.41
N ALA A 127 -13.58 -17.58 2.85
CA ALA A 127 -12.25 -18.01 3.25
C ALA A 127 -11.19 -16.92 2.98
N VAL A 128 -10.49 -16.46 4.02
CA VAL A 128 -9.50 -15.40 3.91
C VAL A 128 -8.10 -15.99 3.74
N TRP A 129 -7.47 -15.72 2.60
CA TRP A 129 -6.05 -15.98 2.38
C TRP A 129 -5.24 -14.70 2.58
N ARG A 130 -4.15 -14.79 3.32
CA ARG A 130 -3.18 -13.71 3.54
C ARG A 130 -1.78 -14.25 3.36
N MET A 131 -0.89 -13.42 2.85
CA MET A 131 0.53 -13.76 2.83
C MET A 131 1.20 -13.36 4.13
N GLU A 132 1.96 -14.29 4.70
CA GLU A 132 2.78 -14.01 5.86
C GLU A 132 4.06 -13.27 5.46
N ARG A 133 4.60 -12.50 6.40
CA ARG A 133 5.77 -11.64 6.16
C ARG A 133 6.99 -12.39 5.58
N PRO A 134 7.32 -13.63 5.99
CA PRO A 134 8.40 -14.39 5.37
C PRO A 134 8.13 -14.71 3.89
N GLU A 135 6.90 -15.08 3.54
CA GLU A 135 6.49 -15.41 2.17
C GLU A 135 6.58 -14.18 1.26
N VAL A 136 6.14 -13.02 1.75
CA VAL A 136 6.27 -11.75 1.01
C VAL A 136 7.73 -11.43 0.71
N LYS A 137 8.62 -11.61 1.69
CA LYS A 137 10.05 -11.31 1.54
C LYS A 137 10.77 -12.25 0.57
N ALA A 138 10.30 -13.50 0.44
CA ALA A 138 10.91 -14.52 -0.41
C ALA A 138 10.28 -14.59 -1.81
N MET A 139 9.33 -13.70 -2.12
CA MET A 139 8.57 -13.74 -3.37
C MET A 139 9.44 -13.40 -4.59
N ASP A 140 9.42 -14.28 -5.59
CA ASP A 140 10.01 -14.07 -6.90
C ASP A 140 8.97 -13.61 -7.95
N THR A 141 9.39 -13.46 -9.20
CA THR A 141 8.52 -13.01 -10.29
C THR A 141 7.39 -13.99 -10.61
N VAL A 142 7.60 -15.30 -10.40
CA VAL A 142 6.58 -16.33 -10.55
C VAL A 142 5.53 -16.21 -9.43
N GLY A 143 5.99 -15.98 -8.20
CA GLY A 143 5.16 -15.69 -7.03
C GLY A 143 4.30 -14.46 -7.24
N VAL A 144 4.87 -13.34 -7.72
CA VAL A 144 4.11 -12.13 -8.05
C VAL A 144 2.98 -12.45 -9.04
N ARG A 145 3.28 -13.19 -10.12
CA ARG A 145 2.25 -13.59 -11.10
C ARG A 145 1.15 -14.45 -10.46
N ARG A 146 1.51 -15.36 -9.56
CA ARG A 146 0.53 -16.20 -8.83
C ARG A 146 -0.36 -15.36 -7.92
N VAL A 147 0.19 -14.39 -7.20
CA VAL A 147 -0.58 -13.48 -6.32
C VAL A 147 -1.57 -12.66 -7.13
N LEU A 148 -1.12 -12.04 -8.22
CA LEU A 148 -2.00 -11.24 -9.09
C LEU A 148 -3.11 -12.10 -9.71
N ARG A 149 -2.82 -13.33 -10.13
CA ARG A 149 -3.85 -14.28 -10.59
C ARG A 149 -4.84 -14.63 -9.48
N ARG A 150 -4.37 -14.93 -8.27
CA ARG A 150 -5.24 -15.24 -7.12
C ARG A 150 -6.17 -14.08 -6.79
N TYR A 151 -5.67 -12.84 -6.85
CA TYR A 151 -6.44 -11.63 -6.53
C TYR A 151 -7.69 -11.44 -7.40
N VAL A 152 -7.67 -11.99 -8.62
CA VAL A 152 -8.78 -11.89 -9.59
C VAL A 152 -9.42 -13.24 -9.92
N SER A 153 -9.13 -14.27 -9.14
CA SER A 153 -9.74 -15.59 -9.32
C SER A 153 -10.95 -15.74 -8.40
N SER A 154 -11.98 -16.42 -8.90
CA SER A 154 -13.15 -16.77 -8.09
C SER A 154 -12.91 -18.04 -7.27
N VAL A 155 -11.91 -18.83 -7.65
CA VAL A 155 -11.51 -20.08 -6.99
C VAL A 155 -10.10 -20.00 -6.42
N ALA A 156 -9.88 -20.70 -5.30
CA ALA A 156 -8.59 -20.77 -4.65
C ALA A 156 -7.65 -21.82 -5.31
N ASP A 157 -6.35 -21.64 -5.06
CA ASP A 157 -5.29 -22.64 -5.29
C ASP A 157 -5.10 -23.11 -6.74
N GLU A 158 -5.04 -24.43 -6.99
CA GLU A 158 -4.60 -24.99 -8.28
C GLU A 158 -5.56 -24.71 -9.45
N GLY A 159 -6.74 -24.14 -9.18
CA GLY A 159 -7.76 -23.84 -10.17
C GLY A 159 -7.87 -22.38 -10.60
N MET A 160 -6.97 -21.47 -10.19
CA MET A 160 -7.07 -20.01 -10.43
C MET A 160 -7.54 -19.65 -11.85
N ASP A 161 -8.84 -19.34 -11.94
CA ASP A 161 -9.59 -19.13 -13.17
C ASP A 161 -9.44 -17.71 -13.74
N CYS A 162 -8.94 -16.78 -12.93
CA CYS A 162 -8.90 -15.35 -13.23
C CYS A 162 -10.25 -14.79 -13.70
N ALA A 163 -11.37 -15.36 -13.26
CA ALA A 163 -12.71 -15.03 -13.77
C ALA A 163 -13.08 -13.55 -13.60
N LEU A 164 -12.50 -12.87 -12.60
CA LEU A 164 -12.74 -11.46 -12.30
C LEU A 164 -11.75 -10.52 -13.01
N ALA A 165 -10.77 -11.03 -13.75
CA ALA A 165 -9.69 -10.22 -14.33
C ALA A 165 -10.21 -9.14 -15.27
N ALA A 166 -11.20 -9.45 -16.11
CA ALA A 166 -11.78 -8.49 -17.04
C ALA A 166 -12.49 -7.34 -16.31
N ALA A 167 -13.16 -7.64 -15.19
CA ALA A 167 -13.90 -6.66 -14.39
C ALA A 167 -12.97 -5.81 -13.49
N LEU A 168 -11.94 -6.42 -12.91
CA LEU A 168 -11.05 -5.76 -11.95
C LEU A 168 -9.86 -5.06 -12.61
N TYR A 169 -9.19 -5.73 -13.56
CA TYR A 169 -8.04 -5.15 -14.25
C TYR A 169 -8.44 -4.37 -15.50
N GLY A 170 -9.50 -4.81 -16.20
CA GLY A 170 -10.01 -4.17 -17.42
C GLY A 170 -11.05 -3.08 -17.18
N GLY A 171 -11.54 -2.48 -18.25
CA GLY A 171 -12.57 -1.44 -18.20
C GLY A 171 -12.06 -0.04 -17.83
N LYS A 172 -12.93 0.97 -17.95
CA LYS A 172 -12.57 2.39 -17.72
C LYS A 172 -12.22 2.72 -16.27
N GLY A 173 -12.77 1.97 -15.31
CA GLY A 173 -12.51 2.13 -13.87
C GLY A 173 -11.59 1.06 -13.28
N GLY A 174 -11.14 0.08 -14.07
CA GLY A 174 -10.29 -0.99 -13.57
C GLY A 174 -8.85 -0.56 -13.31
N VAL A 175 -8.09 -1.43 -12.66
CA VAL A 175 -6.72 -1.16 -12.21
C VAL A 175 -5.82 -0.68 -13.35
N LEU A 176 -5.91 -1.27 -14.55
CA LEU A 176 -5.06 -0.85 -15.66
C LEU A 176 -5.40 0.54 -16.21
N SER A 177 -6.63 1.00 -16.04
CA SER A 177 -7.02 2.37 -16.42
C SER A 177 -6.42 3.37 -15.43
N GLN A 178 -6.59 3.12 -14.13
CA GLN A 178 -6.05 3.97 -13.06
C GLN A 178 -4.51 4.03 -13.08
N LEU A 179 -3.84 2.90 -13.34
CA LEU A 179 -2.37 2.88 -13.48
C LEU A 179 -1.87 3.67 -14.69
N ARG A 180 -2.66 3.75 -15.78
CA ARG A 180 -2.30 4.57 -16.95
C ARG A 180 -2.45 6.06 -16.66
N GLU A 181 -3.48 6.45 -15.91
CA GLU A 181 -3.67 7.82 -15.43
C GLU A 181 -2.53 8.23 -14.49
N LEU A 182 -2.21 7.37 -13.51
CA LEU A 182 -1.07 7.60 -12.62
C LEU A 182 0.24 7.73 -13.39
N LYS A 183 0.48 6.84 -14.36
CA LYS A 183 1.65 6.92 -15.25
C LYS A 183 1.70 8.24 -16.02
N ALA A 184 0.58 8.66 -16.62
CA ALA A 184 0.52 9.92 -17.37
C ALA A 184 0.86 11.12 -16.48
N TRP A 185 0.34 11.16 -15.25
CA TRP A 185 0.70 12.19 -14.28
C TRP A 185 2.20 12.17 -13.95
N PHE A 186 2.80 10.99 -13.74
CA PHE A 186 4.23 10.83 -13.49
C PHE A 186 5.14 11.24 -14.67
N GLU A 187 4.63 11.20 -15.90
CA GLU A 187 5.37 11.63 -17.10
C GLU A 187 5.41 13.16 -17.26
N GLU A 188 4.46 13.88 -16.66
CA GLU A 188 4.37 15.34 -16.74
C GLU A 188 4.85 16.06 -15.47
N GLN A 189 4.55 15.49 -14.29
CA GLN A 189 4.95 16.08 -13.02
C GLN A 189 6.46 15.95 -12.81
N THR A 190 7.09 17.01 -12.31
CA THR A 190 8.53 17.05 -12.00
C THR A 190 8.81 17.51 -10.58
N LEU A 191 7.76 17.77 -9.79
CA LEU A 191 7.86 18.32 -8.44
C LEU A 191 8.12 17.25 -7.40
N PHE A 192 7.55 16.05 -7.58
CA PHE A 192 7.57 14.99 -6.58
C PHE A 192 8.36 13.78 -7.06
N HIS A 193 9.31 13.34 -6.24
CA HIS A 193 10.07 12.11 -6.44
C HIS A 193 9.78 11.18 -5.27
N PHE A 194 9.15 10.04 -5.55
CA PHE A 194 8.65 9.14 -4.52
C PHE A 194 9.67 8.04 -4.21
N TYR A 195 10.12 7.99 -2.95
CA TYR A 195 10.99 6.94 -2.44
C TYR A 195 10.31 6.29 -1.22
N LEU A 196 9.89 5.04 -1.40
CA LEU A 196 8.83 4.40 -0.60
C LEU A 196 9.23 3.96 0.82
N ASP A 197 10.48 4.16 1.23
CA ASP A 197 10.84 4.01 2.64
C ASP A 197 10.80 5.37 3.38
N LEU A 198 10.37 6.45 2.71
CA LEU A 198 10.26 7.83 3.21
C LEU A 198 8.88 8.52 3.02
N ILE A 199 7.83 7.77 2.68
CA ILE A 199 6.40 8.16 2.75
C ILE A 199 5.61 7.04 3.43
#